data_AF-A0A8H9GWB3-F1
#
_entry.id   AF-A0A8H9GWB3-F1
#
_cell.length_a   1.000
_cell.length_b   1.000
_cell.length_c   1.000
_cell.angle_alpha   90.00
_cell.angle_beta   90.00
_cell.angle_gamma   90.00
#
_symmetry.space_group_name_H-M   'P 1'
#
loop_
_entity.id
_entity.type
_entity.pdbx_description
1 polymer ?
#
loop_
_entity_poly.entity_id
_entity_poly.type
_entity_poly.pdbx_seq_one_letter_code
_entity_poly.pdbx_strand_id
1 'polypeptide(L)'
;MTLDDLLPAFVTVDGLDGRVARVHLPDGAVAVWSLASLPRGVREGDVVRLTVTAGDLDVEIDPARTREGQADALRARGARNATGPTGGVDL
;
A
#
# COMPACT_ATOMS: atom_id res chain seq x y z
N MET A 1 -11.18 -10.30 26.45
CA MET A 1 -10.42 -9.99 25.22
C MET A 1 -11.12 -10.76 24.11
N THR A 2 -12.05 -10.10 23.40
CA THR A 2 -12.93 -10.77 22.42
C THR A 2 -12.24 -10.82 21.07
N LEU A 3 -12.20 -12.03 20.50
CA LEU A 3 -11.61 -12.40 19.21
C LEU A 3 -12.52 -11.99 18.02
N ASP A 4 -13.23 -10.86 18.15
CA ASP A 4 -14.23 -10.38 17.20
C ASP A 4 -13.74 -9.17 16.37
N ASP A 5 -12.54 -8.65 16.64
CA ASP A 5 -12.00 -7.43 16.02
C ASP A 5 -10.86 -7.70 15.01
N LEU A 6 -10.62 -8.97 14.63
CA LEU A 6 -9.58 -9.34 13.66
C LEU A 6 -10.10 -9.22 12.22
N LEU A 7 -10.70 -8.07 11.87
CA LEU A 7 -10.90 -7.74 10.47
C LEU A 7 -9.54 -7.83 9.77
N PRO A 8 -9.47 -8.40 8.55
CA PRO A 8 -8.22 -8.45 7.83
C PRO A 8 -7.68 -7.02 7.69
N ALA A 9 -6.49 -6.79 8.22
CA ALA A 9 -5.84 -5.49 8.13
C ALA A 9 -5.20 -5.38 6.74
N PHE A 10 -5.36 -4.23 6.08
CA PHE A 10 -4.76 -3.97 4.79
C PHE A 10 -3.63 -2.96 4.96
N VAL A 11 -2.46 -3.28 4.41
CA VAL A 11 -1.30 -2.39 4.37
C VAL A 11 -0.87 -2.15 2.93
N THR A 12 -0.43 -0.94 2.62
CA THR A 12 0.01 -0.59 1.27
C THR A 12 1.54 -0.54 1.24
N VAL A 13 2.16 -1.18 0.25
CA VAL A 13 3.60 -1.08 0.04
C VAL A 13 3.92 0.25 -0.62
N ASP A 14 4.52 1.16 0.12
CA ASP A 14 4.89 2.50 -0.34
C ASP A 14 6.21 2.51 -1.10
N GLY A 15 7.11 1.56 -0.80
CA GLY A 15 8.38 1.46 -1.51
C GLY A 15 9.21 0.24 -1.10
N LEU A 16 10.14 -0.14 -1.97
CA LEU A 16 11.05 -1.25 -1.77
C LEU A 16 12.51 -0.74 -1.77
N ASP A 17 13.26 -1.06 -0.72
CA ASP A 17 14.67 -0.71 -0.58
C ASP A 17 15.48 -1.95 -0.18
N GLY A 18 16.21 -2.51 -1.16
CA GLY A 18 17.06 -3.68 -0.95
C GLY A 18 16.30 -4.90 -0.42
N ARG A 19 16.35 -5.14 0.90
CA ARG A 19 15.71 -6.28 1.59
C ARG A 19 14.52 -5.88 2.45
N VAL A 20 14.13 -4.61 2.45
CA VAL A 20 13.02 -4.11 3.25
C VAL A 20 11.97 -3.43 2.38
N ALA A 21 10.74 -3.44 2.86
CA ALA A 21 9.62 -2.70 2.32
C ALA A 21 9.20 -1.63 3.31
N ARG A 22 8.90 -0.43 2.81
CA ARG A 22 8.14 0.57 3.53
C ARG A 22 6.67 0.31 3.29
N VAL A 23 5.91 0.16 4.37
CA VAL A 23 4.48 -0.10 4.32
C VAL A 23 3.71 1.00 5.07
N HIS A 24 2.61 1.43 4.48
CA HIS A 24 1.63 2.32 5.09
C HIS A 24 0.57 1.47 5.80
N LEU A 25 0.43 1.70 7.10
CA LEU A 25 -0.58 1.09 7.94
C LEU A 25 -1.93 1.80 7.77
N PRO A 26 -3.04 1.12 8.10
CA PRO A 26 -4.38 1.72 8.01
C PRO A 26 -4.61 2.88 8.99
N ASP A 27 -3.81 2.98 10.06
CA ASP A 27 -3.79 4.11 10.98
C ASP A 27 -3.00 5.33 10.45
N GLY A 28 -2.44 5.23 9.24
CA GLY A 28 -1.62 6.25 8.60
C GLY A 28 -0.15 6.21 9.00
N ALA A 29 0.27 5.31 9.89
CA ALA A 29 1.67 5.14 10.25
C ALA A 29 2.47 4.49 9.11
N VAL A 30 3.79 4.71 9.13
CA VAL A 30 4.72 4.03 8.22
C VAL A 30 5.58 3.07 9.01
N ALA A 31 5.62 1.82 8.58
CA ALA A 31 6.53 0.83 9.14
C ALA A 31 7.50 0.30 8.08
N VAL A 32 8.63 -0.22 8.56
CA VAL A 32 9.63 -0.90 7.74
C VAL A 32 9.55 -2.39 8.02
N TRP A 33 9.21 -3.16 7.02
CA TRP A 33 9.04 -4.61 7.10
C TRP A 33 10.13 -5.32 6.30
N SER A 34 10.53 -6.51 6.76
CA SER A 34 11.43 -7.36 5.98
C SER A 34 10.71 -7.90 4.75
N LEU A 35 11.35 -7.89 3.58
CA LEU A 35 10.78 -8.53 2.39
C LEU A 35 10.62 -10.04 2.56
N ALA A 36 11.36 -10.66 3.47
CA ALA A 36 11.20 -12.07 3.81
C ALA A 36 9.87 -12.35 4.55
N SER A 37 9.27 -11.33 5.15
CA SER A 37 7.97 -11.40 5.83
C SER A 37 6.79 -11.06 4.90
N LEU A 38 7.09 -10.71 3.64
CA LEU A 38 6.09 -10.36 2.64
C LEU A 38 5.95 -11.46 1.59
N PRO A 39 4.80 -11.49 0.88
CA PRO A 39 4.59 -12.44 -0.21
C PRO A 39 5.62 -12.21 -1.32
N ARG A 40 6.03 -13.29 -1.97
CA ARG A 40 6.94 -13.22 -3.11
C ARG A 40 6.30 -12.42 -4.24
N GLY A 41 7.10 -11.57 -4.87
CA GLY A 41 6.68 -10.79 -6.03
C GLY A 41 5.94 -9.49 -5.71
N VAL A 42 5.90 -9.09 -4.43
CA VAL A 42 5.37 -7.79 -4.00
C VAL A 42 6.10 -6.64 -4.70
N ARG A 43 5.34 -5.59 -5.04
CA ARG A 43 5.80 -4.38 -5.72
C ARG A 43 5.36 -3.13 -4.97
N GLU A 44 6.00 -2.01 -5.29
CA GLU A 44 5.52 -0.70 -4.86
C GLU A 44 4.10 -0.45 -5.37
N GLY A 45 3.24 0.04 -4.49
CA GLY A 45 1.81 0.27 -4.73
C GLY A 45 0.93 -0.97 -4.51
N ASP A 46 1.50 -2.14 -4.21
CA ASP A 46 0.69 -3.33 -3.89
C ASP A 46 0.04 -3.17 -2.51
N VAL A 47 -1.20 -3.65 -2.41
CA VAL A 47 -1.92 -3.77 -1.14
C VAL A 47 -1.81 -5.20 -0.65
N VAL A 48 -1.39 -5.37 0.60
CA VAL A 48 -1.21 -6.65 1.26
C VAL A 48 -2.28 -6.81 2.34
N ARG A 49 -2.94 -7.96 2.34
CA ARG A 49 -3.93 -8.37 3.32
C ARG A 49 -3.26 -9.19 4.41
N LEU A 50 -3.53 -8.82 5.66
CA LEU A 50 -3.04 -9.47 6.86
C LEU A 50 -4.22 -10.15 7.55
N THR A 51 -4.17 -11.46 7.69
CA THR A 51 -5.22 -12.23 8.37
C THR A 51 -4.59 -12.99 9.53
N VAL A 52 -5.06 -12.74 10.75
CA VAL A 52 -4.62 -13.51 11.92
C VAL A 52 -5.63 -14.62 12.18
N THR A 53 -5.22 -15.87 11.99
CA THR A 53 -6.06 -17.05 12.23
C THR A 53 -5.44 -17.88 13.34
N ALA A 54 -6.13 -18.03 14.47
CA ALA A 54 -5.70 -18.86 15.60
C ALA A 54 -4.26 -18.57 16.14
N GLY A 55 -3.75 -17.36 15.94
CA GLY A 55 -2.39 -16.96 16.34
C GLY A 55 -1.35 -17.02 15.23
N ASP A 56 -1.70 -17.59 14.07
CA ASP A 56 -0.89 -17.56 12.86
C ASP A 56 -1.22 -16.31 12.02
N LEU A 57 -0.18 -15.65 11.52
CA LEU A 57 -0.31 -14.51 10.62
C LEU A 57 -0.19 -15.00 9.17
N ASP A 58 -1.27 -14.85 8.41
CA ASP A 58 -1.30 -15.05 6.98
C ASP A 58 -1.18 -13.72 6.24
N VAL A 59 -0.36 -13.69 5.20
CA VAL A 59 0.00 -12.48 4.47
C VAL A 59 -0.12 -12.76 2.97
N GLU A 60 -0.99 -12.01 2.29
CA GLU A 60 -1.28 -12.20 0.86
C GLU A 60 -1.40 -10.86 0.13
N ILE A 61 -1.00 -10.80 -1.14
CA ILE A 61 -1.26 -9.62 -1.98
C ILE A 61 -2.73 -9.63 -2.39
N ASP A 62 -3.43 -8.51 -2.21
CA ASP A 62 -4.81 -8.31 -2.68
C ASP A 62 -4.80 -7.60 -4.05
N PRO A 63 -5.07 -8.32 -5.15
CA PRO A 63 -4.98 -7.74 -6.49
C PRO A 63 -6.15 -6.79 -6.82
N ALA A 64 -7.28 -6.89 -6.11
CA ALA A 64 -8.42 -6.01 -6.33
C ALA A 64 -8.13 -4.64 -5.69
N ARG A 65 -7.74 -4.63 -4.42
CA ARG A 65 -7.36 -3.43 -3.68
C ARG A 65 -6.16 -2.72 -4.30
N THR A 66 -5.18 -3.48 -4.78
CA THR A 66 -4.02 -2.93 -5.51
C THR A 66 -4.46 -2.14 -6.74
N ARG A 67 -5.39 -2.68 -7.53
CA ARG A 67 -5.92 -1.99 -8.72
C ARG A 67 -6.73 -0.75 -8.37
N GLU A 68 -7.54 -0.82 -7.31
CA GLU A 68 -8.28 0.33 -6.78
C GLU A 68 -7.33 1.46 -6.36
N GLY A 69 -6.32 1.13 -5.55
CA GLY A 69 -5.32 2.10 -5.09
C GLY A 69 -4.54 2.75 -6.24
N GLN A 70 -4.17 1.98 -7.26
CA GLN A 70 -3.52 2.53 -8.46
C GLN A 70 -4.43 3.47 -9.26
N ALA A 71 -5.71 3.13 -9.40
CA ALA A 71 -6.68 3.97 -10.10
C ALA A 71 -6.89 5.30 -9.36
N ASP A 72 -6.97 5.28 -8.03
CA ASP A 72 -7.15 6.48 -7.22
C ASP A 72 -5.88 7.34 -7.18
N ALA A 73 -4.69 6.73 -7.09
CA ALA A 73 -3.43 7.43 -7.20
C ALA A 73 -3.27 8.13 -8.56
N LEU A 74 -3.69 7.47 -9.66
CA LEU A 74 -3.70 8.06 -11.00
C LEU A 74 -4.66 9.26 -11.09
N ARG A 75 -5.88 9.12 -10.55
CA ARG A 75 -6.86 10.22 -10.49
C ARG A 75 -6.33 11.40 -9.69
N ALA A 76 -5.74 11.16 -8.53
CA ALA A 76 -5.15 12.19 -7.68
C ALA A 76 -3.96 12.91 -8.35
N ARG A 77 -3.15 12.18 -9.14
CA ARG A 77 -2.08 12.79 -9.97
C ARG A 77 -2.65 13.62 -11.11
N GLY A 78 -3.66 13.12 -11.82
CA GLY A 78 -4.34 13.88 -12.88
C GLY A 78 -4.96 15.19 -12.37
N ALA A 79 -5.63 15.15 -11.22
CA ALA A 79 -6.21 16.33 -10.59
C ALA A 79 -5.16 17.38 -10.20
N ARG A 80 -4.02 16.96 -9.63
CA ARG A 80 -2.90 17.86 -9.30
C ARG A 80 -2.26 18.49 -10.54
N ASN A 81 -2.08 17.71 -11.61
CA ASN A 81 -1.54 18.23 -12.87
C ASN A 81 -2.49 19.23 -13.53
N ALA A 82 -3.80 19.10 -13.34
CA ALA A 82 -4.79 20.05 -13.84
C ALA A 82 -4.77 21.42 -13.11
N THR A 83 -4.11 21.52 -11.95
CA THR A 83 -3.98 22.76 -11.17
C THR A 83 -2.58 23.39 -11.20
N GLY A 84 -1.64 22.81 -11.95
CA GLY A 84 -0.31 23.39 -12.15
C GLY A 84 -0.39 24.68 -12.99
N PRO A 85 0.42 25.71 -12.70
CA PRO A 85 0.43 26.93 -13.49
C PRO A 85 0.79 26.57 -14.94
N THR A 86 -0.05 26.98 -15.88
CA THR A 86 0.25 26.94 -17.31
C THR A 86 1.59 27.63 -17.49
N GLY A 87 2.64 26.84 -17.73
CA GLY A 87 3.97 27.35 -17.99
C GLY A 87 3.92 28.22 -19.23
N GLY A 88 3.80 29.52 -19.04
CA GLY A 88 4.17 30.52 -20.03
C GLY A 88 5.68 30.46 -20.18
N VAL A 89 6.16 29.53 -21.01
CA VAL A 89 7.46 29.69 -21.64
C VAL A 89 7.26 30.66 -22.79
N ASP A 90 7.37 31.96 -22.49
CA ASP A 90 7.62 32.97 -23.53
C ASP A 90 9.05 32.73 -24.03
N LEU A 91 9.17 32.33 -25.30
CA LEU A 91 10.42 32.14 -26.05
C LEU A 91 10.44 33.16 -27.19
#